data_AF-A0A1H2DQD8-F1
#
_entry.id   AF-A0A1H2DQD8-F1
#
_cell.length_a   1.000
_cell.length_b   1.000
_cell.length_c   1.000
_cell.angle_alpha   90.00
_cell.angle_beta   90.00
_cell.angle_gamma   90.00
#
_symmetry.space_group_name_H-M   'P 1'
#
loop_
_entity.id
_entity.type
_entity.pdbx_description
1 polymer ?
#
loop_
_entity_poly.entity_id
_entity_poly.type
_entity_poly.pdbx_seq_one_letter_code
_entity_poly.pdbx_strand_id
1 'polypeptide(L)'
;MIPVTPAEWLPVLTARLDAAQPRISLLRRYVDGDAPLPEMGKNVRASWQRFQRQSRVNLATKISSSLAERLIPNGIDVGSNTDSDVVAAAQRIWRDNRIKGVVAKEATHHMLNYATSYMTAWVGDNGHAVITADSPEMMYAATDPLQPWKARAAIRWWRDSDAETDFAIVWCQIGWQLFSRSVWVNPAEVVERRIRNNRASSDQWDAATEFVITGEGPPVVVLNNPLGMGEFEPHLDTITRINAGILERRVTSAMQAWRQRALTGGLPQKDAEGNDIDWASVFEPAPGALWDIPAGIELWESDATDIRPLLEGVKDDLRELSEMSATPFPRCFRVLRISRLPALLR
;
A
#
# COMPACT_ATOMS: atom_id res chain seq x y z
N MET A 1 15.30 33.35 -4.98
CA MET A 1 15.39 33.27 -6.45
C MET A 1 14.42 32.20 -6.90
N ILE A 2 13.59 32.45 -7.92
CA ILE A 2 12.70 31.41 -8.47
C ILE A 2 13.57 30.54 -9.39
N PRO A 3 13.65 29.22 -9.18
CA PRO A 3 14.45 28.35 -10.03
C PRO A 3 13.90 28.35 -11.46
N VAL A 4 14.80 28.43 -12.43
CA VAL A 4 14.49 28.52 -13.87
C VAL A 4 15.09 27.34 -14.63
N THR A 5 16.28 26.87 -14.23
CA THR A 5 16.97 25.77 -14.90
C THR A 5 16.68 24.41 -14.23
N PRO A 6 16.82 23.28 -14.94
CA PRO A 6 16.67 21.95 -14.33
C PRO A 6 17.61 21.72 -13.15
N ALA A 7 18.86 22.19 -13.23
CA ALA A 7 19.84 22.07 -12.16
C ALA A 7 19.43 22.85 -10.89
N GLU A 8 18.81 24.03 -11.03
CA GLU A 8 18.26 24.77 -9.88
C GLU A 8 17.01 24.12 -9.31
N TRP A 9 16.18 23.49 -10.16
CA TRP A 9 14.97 22.79 -9.75
C TRP A 9 15.26 21.45 -9.07
N LEU A 10 16.33 20.76 -9.44
CA LEU A 10 16.69 19.44 -8.92
C LEU A 10 16.71 19.36 -7.38
N PRO A 11 17.45 20.20 -6.63
CA PRO A 11 17.45 20.14 -5.16
C PRO A 11 16.07 20.48 -4.56
N VAL A 12 15.31 21.38 -5.19
CA VAL A 12 13.97 21.77 -4.72
C VAL A 12 12.97 20.64 -4.88
N LEU A 13 12.96 19.98 -6.05
CA LEU A 13 12.00 18.93 -6.37
C LEU A 13 12.33 17.63 -5.64
N THR A 14 13.60 17.25 -5.53
CA THR A 14 14.02 16.08 -4.75
C THR A 14 13.70 16.23 -3.26
N ALA A 15 13.91 17.41 -2.68
CA ALA A 15 13.53 17.68 -1.28
C ALA A 15 12.01 17.60 -1.06
N ARG A 16 11.20 18.09 -2.00
CA ARG A 16 9.74 17.99 -1.93
C ARG A 16 9.23 16.56 -2.12
N LEU A 17 9.84 15.81 -3.04
CA LEU A 17 9.57 14.39 -3.22
C LEU A 17 9.82 13.64 -1.92
N ASP A 18 10.99 13.83 -1.29
CA ASP A 18 11.36 13.21 -0.01
C ASP A 18 10.43 13.60 1.13
N ALA A 19 10.00 14.87 1.19
CA ALA A 19 9.05 15.33 2.19
C ALA A 19 7.67 14.65 2.07
N ALA A 20 7.27 14.25 0.86
CA ALA A 20 6.02 13.53 0.61
C ALA A 20 6.13 12.01 0.91
N GLN A 21 7.34 11.44 0.87
CA GLN A 21 7.56 9.99 1.02
C GLN A 21 6.97 9.37 2.29
N PRO A 22 7.02 9.98 3.49
CA PRO A 22 6.47 9.35 4.69
C PRO A 22 4.97 9.08 4.59
N ARG A 23 4.21 10.05 4.07
CA ARG A 23 2.76 9.92 3.84
C ARG A 23 2.47 8.85 2.78
N ILE A 24 3.16 8.91 1.64
CA ILE A 24 2.96 7.95 0.55
C ILE A 24 3.33 6.53 1.00
N SER A 25 4.43 6.37 1.73
CA SER A 25 4.87 5.09 2.30
C SER A 25 3.84 4.52 3.29
N LEU A 26 3.20 5.37 4.10
CA LEU A 26 2.11 4.95 4.97
C LEU A 26 0.93 4.44 4.13
N LEU A 27 0.47 5.21 3.15
CA LEU A 27 -0.64 4.81 2.28
C LEU A 27 -0.34 3.51 1.52
N ARG A 28 0.89 3.35 0.99
CA ARG A 28 1.33 2.10 0.35
C ARG A 28 1.21 0.92 1.31
N ARG A 29 1.61 1.07 2.58
CA ARG A 29 1.49 -0.01 3.56
C ARG A 29 0.04 -0.47 3.76
N TYR A 30 -0.93 0.45 3.73
CA TYR A 30 -2.35 0.06 3.79
C TYR A 30 -2.80 -0.67 2.53
N VAL A 31 -2.37 -0.22 1.34
CA VAL A 31 -2.68 -0.87 0.05
C VAL A 31 -2.03 -2.26 -0.06
N ASP A 32 -0.78 -2.40 0.34
CA ASP A 32 -0.05 -3.68 0.31
C ASP A 32 -0.56 -4.70 1.35
N GLY A 33 -1.47 -4.30 2.24
CA GLY A 33 -1.96 -5.14 3.33
C GLY A 33 -0.99 -5.28 4.50
N ASP A 34 -0.01 -4.38 4.63
CA ASP A 34 0.97 -4.29 5.73
C ASP A 34 0.68 -3.08 6.64
N ALA A 35 -0.61 -2.85 6.91
CA ALA A 35 -1.07 -1.77 7.78
C ALA A 35 -0.37 -1.85 9.16
N PRO A 36 0.07 -0.70 9.72
CA PRO A 36 0.70 -0.65 11.03
C PRO A 36 -0.26 -1.17 12.10
N LEU A 37 0.28 -1.99 13.00
CA LEU A 37 -0.42 -2.55 14.15
C LEU A 37 0.47 -2.41 15.40
N PRO A 38 -0.10 -2.48 16.62
CA PRO A 38 0.66 -2.34 17.85
C PRO A 38 1.84 -3.32 17.93
N GLU A 39 3.03 -2.80 18.26
CA GLU A 39 4.22 -3.63 18.48
C GLU A 39 4.35 -4.02 19.96
N MET A 40 4.71 -5.28 20.21
CA MET A 40 5.04 -5.77 21.56
C MET A 40 6.55 -5.71 21.82
N GLY A 41 6.94 -5.95 23.08
CA GLY A 41 8.34 -5.97 23.51
C GLY A 41 9.24 -6.86 22.65
N LYS A 42 10.54 -6.49 22.57
CA LYS A 42 11.53 -7.06 21.64
C LYS A 42 11.58 -8.61 21.65
N ASN A 43 11.42 -9.23 22.81
CA ASN A 43 11.56 -10.68 22.99
C ASN A 43 10.44 -11.50 22.34
N VAL A 44 9.25 -10.90 22.14
CA VAL A 44 8.05 -11.59 21.61
C VAL A 44 7.73 -11.14 20.18
N ARG A 45 8.60 -10.32 19.57
CA ARG A 45 8.31 -9.62 18.31
C ARG A 45 8.07 -10.58 17.14
N ALA A 46 8.83 -11.66 17.03
CA ALA A 46 8.73 -12.57 15.89
C ALA A 46 7.41 -13.36 15.87
N SER A 47 6.98 -13.91 17.03
CA SER A 47 5.69 -14.58 17.15
C SER A 47 4.55 -13.57 16.99
N TRP A 48 4.68 -12.39 17.60
CA TRP A 48 3.69 -11.32 17.48
C TRP A 48 3.48 -10.81 16.05
N GLN A 49 4.55 -10.67 15.26
CA GLN A 49 4.47 -10.32 13.84
C GLN A 49 3.69 -11.36 13.01
N ARG A 50 3.82 -12.65 13.33
CA ARG A 50 3.03 -13.70 12.68
C ARG A 50 1.53 -13.55 13.00
N PHE A 51 1.19 -13.29 14.27
CA PHE A 51 -0.19 -13.00 14.68
C PHE A 51 -0.75 -11.75 13.98
N GLN A 52 0.01 -10.67 13.92
CA GLN A 52 -0.38 -9.45 13.23
C GLN A 52 -0.67 -9.70 11.74
N ARG A 53 0.22 -10.39 11.03
CA ARG A 53 0.03 -10.68 9.60
C ARG A 53 -1.28 -11.42 9.33
N GLN A 54 -1.69 -12.33 10.21
CA GLN A 54 -2.91 -13.11 10.05
C GLN A 54 -4.18 -12.36 10.48
N SER A 55 -4.06 -11.20 11.10
CA SER A 55 -5.20 -10.39 11.56
C SER A 55 -5.52 -9.21 10.63
N ARG A 56 -4.66 -8.91 9.65
CA ARG A 56 -4.85 -7.80 8.72
C ARG A 56 -5.85 -8.16 7.63
N VAL A 57 -6.77 -7.25 7.37
CA VAL A 57 -7.69 -7.29 6.23
C VAL A 57 -7.37 -6.12 5.30
N ASN A 58 -7.18 -6.39 4.01
CA ASN A 58 -6.82 -5.36 3.02
C ASN A 58 -8.06 -4.57 2.55
N LEU A 59 -8.61 -3.75 3.45
CA LEU A 59 -9.79 -2.91 3.21
C LEU A 59 -9.47 -1.71 2.32
N ALA A 60 -8.28 -1.11 2.47
CA ALA A 60 -7.85 0.05 1.70
C ALA A 60 -7.85 -0.21 0.20
N THR A 61 -7.25 -1.33 -0.24
CA THR A 61 -7.27 -1.74 -1.65
C THR A 61 -8.68 -1.96 -2.15
N LYS A 62 -9.58 -2.50 -1.32
CA LYS A 62 -10.94 -2.77 -1.75
C LYS A 62 -11.73 -1.47 -2.00
N ILE A 63 -11.50 -0.46 -1.16
CA ILE A 63 -12.12 0.86 -1.31
C ILE A 63 -11.66 1.50 -2.62
N SER A 64 -10.35 1.62 -2.83
CA SER A 64 -9.82 2.26 -4.03
C SER A 64 -10.10 1.46 -5.30
N SER A 65 -9.99 0.14 -5.27
CA SER A 65 -10.25 -0.70 -6.46
C SER A 65 -11.73 -0.66 -6.87
N SER A 66 -12.66 -0.60 -5.91
CA SER A 66 -14.09 -0.52 -6.22
C SER A 66 -14.45 0.76 -6.98
N LEU A 67 -13.74 1.86 -6.75
CA LEU A 67 -13.96 3.10 -7.49
C LEU A 67 -13.19 3.08 -8.81
N ALA A 68 -11.93 2.64 -8.80
CA ALA A 68 -11.08 2.52 -9.99
C ALA A 68 -11.73 1.67 -11.09
N GLU A 69 -12.36 0.55 -10.73
CA GLU A 69 -13.03 -0.34 -11.68
C GLU A 69 -14.24 0.30 -12.40
N ARG A 70 -14.78 1.40 -11.86
CA ARG A 70 -15.89 2.15 -12.47
C ARG A 70 -15.41 3.28 -13.38
N LEU A 71 -14.15 3.69 -13.25
CA LEU A 71 -13.51 4.74 -14.04
C LEU A 71 -12.84 4.11 -15.27
N ILE A 72 -13.64 3.89 -16.32
CA ILE A 72 -13.16 3.30 -17.58
C ILE A 72 -13.16 4.38 -18.65
N PRO A 73 -11.99 4.80 -19.16
CA PRO A 73 -11.96 5.72 -20.28
C PRO A 73 -12.42 5.01 -21.57
N ASN A 74 -13.31 5.67 -22.31
CA ASN A 74 -13.88 5.11 -23.54
C ASN A 74 -13.00 5.36 -24.76
N GLY A 75 -12.37 6.53 -24.85
CA GLY A 75 -11.51 6.92 -25.96
C GLY A 75 -11.07 8.38 -25.85
N ILE A 76 -10.41 8.85 -26.89
CA ILE A 76 -9.99 10.25 -27.05
C ILE A 76 -10.71 10.83 -28.28
N ASP A 77 -11.19 12.07 -28.14
CA ASP A 77 -11.75 12.86 -29.23
C ASP A 77 -11.07 14.22 -29.26
N VAL A 78 -10.90 14.81 -30.45
CA VAL A 78 -10.17 16.07 -30.64
C VAL A 78 -11.02 17.00 -31.50
N GLY A 79 -11.55 18.06 -30.87
CA GLY A 79 -12.39 19.05 -31.54
C GLY A 79 -13.81 18.55 -31.80
N SER A 80 -14.47 19.09 -32.84
CA SER A 80 -15.86 18.78 -33.18
C SER A 80 -16.02 17.87 -34.41
N ASN A 81 -14.92 17.53 -35.09
CA ASN A 81 -14.94 16.68 -36.28
C ASN A 81 -14.24 15.35 -35.99
N THR A 82 -15.04 14.34 -35.65
CA THR A 82 -14.59 13.01 -35.24
C THR A 82 -13.87 12.24 -36.37
N ASP A 83 -14.04 12.64 -37.64
CA ASP A 83 -13.44 11.97 -38.81
C ASP A 83 -12.16 12.65 -39.33
N SER A 84 -11.55 13.53 -38.53
CA SER A 84 -10.28 14.17 -38.89
C SER A 84 -9.08 13.22 -38.78
N ASP A 85 -8.08 13.37 -39.66
CA ASP A 85 -6.78 12.70 -39.56
C ASP A 85 -6.12 12.88 -38.18
N VAL A 86 -6.37 14.00 -37.50
CA VAL A 86 -5.87 14.28 -36.14
C VAL A 86 -6.49 13.34 -35.12
N VAL A 87 -7.79 13.05 -35.23
CA VAL A 87 -8.49 12.11 -34.35
C VAL A 87 -7.98 10.69 -34.61
N ALA A 88 -7.77 10.31 -35.88
CA ALA A 88 -7.19 9.02 -36.23
C ALA A 88 -5.77 8.85 -35.66
N ALA A 89 -4.94 9.89 -35.70
CA ALA A 89 -3.62 9.91 -35.09
C ALA A 89 -3.69 9.80 -33.55
N ALA A 90 -4.57 10.55 -32.89
CA ALA A 90 -4.77 10.48 -31.45
C ALA A 90 -5.26 9.09 -31.00
N GLN A 91 -6.19 8.48 -31.72
CA GLN A 91 -6.66 7.12 -31.48
C GLN A 91 -5.57 6.07 -31.71
N ARG A 92 -4.63 6.32 -32.63
CA ARG A 92 -3.44 5.47 -32.79
C ARG A 92 -2.54 5.56 -31.57
N ILE A 93 -2.20 6.77 -31.12
CA ILE A 93 -1.41 6.98 -29.89
C ILE A 93 -2.08 6.30 -28.69
N TRP A 94 -3.41 6.42 -28.58
CA TRP A 94 -4.20 5.77 -27.54
C TRP A 94 -4.06 4.24 -27.52
N ARG A 95 -4.10 3.61 -28.70
CA ARG A 95 -3.96 2.15 -28.85
C ARG A 95 -2.53 1.69 -28.63
N ASP A 96 -1.57 2.39 -29.21
CA ASP A 96 -0.15 2.02 -29.16
C ASP A 96 0.38 2.07 -27.72
N ASN A 97 -0.06 3.06 -26.93
CA ASN A 97 0.26 3.19 -25.50
C ASN A 97 -0.64 2.35 -24.58
N ARG A 98 -1.59 1.57 -25.13
CA ARG A 98 -2.54 0.74 -24.37
C ARG A 98 -3.26 1.53 -23.26
N ILE A 99 -3.61 2.80 -23.53
CA ILE A 99 -4.03 3.74 -22.48
C ILE A 99 -5.22 3.21 -21.69
N LYS A 100 -6.23 2.68 -22.39
CA LYS A 100 -7.43 2.11 -21.76
C LYS A 100 -7.14 0.97 -20.77
N GLY A 101 -6.17 0.11 -21.09
CA GLY A 101 -5.93 -1.14 -20.34
C GLY A 101 -4.88 -1.02 -19.24
N VAL A 102 -3.89 -0.14 -19.43
CA VAL A 102 -2.70 -0.06 -18.57
C VAL A 102 -2.58 1.34 -17.99
N VAL A 103 -2.20 2.33 -18.80
CA VAL A 103 -1.82 3.67 -18.32
C VAL A 103 -2.94 4.34 -17.52
N ALA A 104 -4.16 4.41 -18.05
CA ALA A 104 -5.25 5.08 -17.36
C ALA A 104 -5.65 4.34 -16.07
N LYS A 105 -5.56 3.01 -16.08
CA LYS A 105 -5.86 2.18 -14.91
C LYS A 105 -4.83 2.42 -13.81
N GLU A 106 -3.54 2.41 -14.15
CA GLU A 106 -2.45 2.71 -13.22
C GLU A 106 -2.53 4.14 -12.68
N ALA A 107 -2.76 5.13 -13.55
CA ALA A 107 -2.88 6.52 -13.14
C ALA A 107 -4.07 6.73 -12.18
N THR A 108 -5.21 6.09 -12.47
CA THR A 108 -6.38 6.11 -11.61
C THR A 108 -6.09 5.46 -10.26
N HIS A 109 -5.44 4.28 -10.24
CA HIS A 109 -5.06 3.64 -8.98
C HIS A 109 -4.10 4.49 -8.14
N HIS A 110 -3.09 5.12 -8.77
CA HIS A 110 -2.18 6.01 -8.06
C HIS A 110 -2.91 7.23 -7.49
N MET A 111 -3.79 7.85 -8.28
CA MET A 111 -4.57 9.01 -7.84
C MET A 111 -5.47 8.66 -6.64
N LEU A 112 -6.20 7.55 -6.72
CA LEU A 112 -7.11 7.11 -5.66
C LEU A 112 -6.38 6.60 -4.42
N ASN A 113 -5.18 6.03 -4.57
CA ASN A 113 -4.41 5.53 -3.43
C ASN A 113 -3.58 6.61 -2.73
N TYR A 114 -3.02 7.56 -3.49
CA TYR A 114 -1.99 8.48 -3.03
C TYR A 114 -2.37 9.96 -3.18
N ALA A 115 -3.65 10.25 -3.45
CA ALA A 115 -4.20 11.57 -3.77
C ALA A 115 -3.78 12.18 -5.11
N THR A 116 -2.60 11.83 -5.62
CA THR A 116 -2.07 12.41 -6.86
C THR A 116 -1.46 11.33 -7.73
N SER A 117 -1.63 11.46 -9.04
CA SER A 117 -0.91 10.70 -10.05
C SER A 117 -0.43 11.62 -11.16
N TYR A 118 0.56 11.15 -11.90
CA TYR A 118 1.13 11.87 -13.02
C TYR A 118 1.01 11.04 -14.28
N MET A 119 0.68 11.68 -15.39
CA MET A 119 0.82 11.09 -16.72
C MET A 119 1.87 11.88 -17.48
N THR A 120 2.92 11.20 -17.90
CA THR A 120 4.04 11.82 -18.63
C THR A 120 3.99 11.38 -20.08
N ALA A 121 4.14 12.32 -21.01
CA ALA A 121 4.20 12.05 -22.44
C ALA A 121 5.55 12.48 -23.03
N TRP A 122 6.13 11.68 -23.91
CA TRP A 122 7.34 12.04 -24.65
C TRP A 122 7.41 11.30 -25.98
N VAL A 123 8.40 11.63 -26.80
CA VAL A 123 8.68 10.92 -28.05
C VAL A 123 9.74 9.87 -27.76
N GLY A 124 9.43 8.59 -27.95
CA GLY A 124 10.38 7.49 -27.79
C GLY A 124 11.39 7.42 -28.95
N ASP A 125 12.40 6.56 -28.81
CA ASP A 125 13.51 6.44 -29.78
C ASP A 125 13.05 6.06 -31.20
N ASN A 126 11.88 5.43 -31.31
CA ASN A 126 11.24 5.05 -32.57
C ASN A 126 10.40 6.18 -33.21
N GLY A 127 10.41 7.38 -32.63
CA GLY A 127 9.62 8.52 -33.09
C GLY A 127 8.12 8.43 -32.74
N HIS A 128 7.70 7.42 -31.99
CA HIS A 128 6.31 7.29 -31.54
C HIS A 128 6.10 7.95 -30.17
N ALA A 129 4.92 8.52 -29.97
CA ALA A 129 4.54 9.07 -28.66
C ALA A 129 4.43 7.94 -27.63
N VAL A 130 5.11 8.09 -26.51
CA VAL A 130 5.08 7.21 -25.35
C VAL A 130 4.39 7.97 -24.21
N ILE A 131 3.42 7.33 -23.58
CA ILE A 131 2.69 7.86 -22.43
C ILE A 131 2.77 6.84 -21.30
N THR A 132 3.23 7.27 -20.14
CA THR A 132 3.25 6.43 -18.93
C THR A 132 2.51 7.07 -17.78
N ALA A 133 1.97 6.22 -16.90
CA ALA A 133 1.49 6.63 -15.61
C ALA A 133 2.64 6.53 -14.62
N ASP A 134 2.86 7.59 -13.87
CA ASP A 134 3.95 7.69 -12.92
C ASP A 134 3.38 7.82 -11.50
N SER A 135 3.93 6.99 -10.60
CA SER A 135 3.58 6.99 -9.18
C SER A 135 4.18 8.20 -8.47
N PRO A 136 3.48 8.80 -7.49
CA PRO A 136 4.04 9.87 -6.67
C PRO A 136 5.22 9.44 -5.79
N GLU A 137 5.51 8.13 -5.69
CA GLU A 137 6.74 7.62 -5.07
C GLU A 137 7.99 7.97 -5.87
N MET A 138 7.85 8.08 -7.18
CA MET A 138 8.95 8.24 -8.14
C MET A 138 8.88 9.58 -8.86
N MET A 139 7.77 10.29 -8.74
CA MET A 139 7.52 11.52 -9.48
C MET A 139 6.92 12.61 -8.60
N TYR A 140 7.34 13.85 -8.84
CA TYR A 140 6.76 15.03 -8.22
C TYR A 140 6.68 16.17 -9.21
N ALA A 141 5.54 16.87 -9.28
CA ALA A 141 5.37 18.07 -10.08
C ALA A 141 5.11 19.29 -9.19
N ALA A 142 5.91 20.34 -9.36
CA ALA A 142 5.61 21.65 -8.84
C ALA A 142 4.59 22.33 -9.77
N THR A 143 3.37 22.51 -9.29
CA THR A 143 2.27 23.11 -10.07
C THR A 143 2.24 24.63 -9.94
N ASP A 144 1.57 25.28 -10.89
CA ASP A 144 1.30 26.72 -10.82
C ASP A 144 0.27 26.99 -9.70
N PRO A 145 0.55 27.91 -8.74
CA PRO A 145 -0.40 28.25 -7.69
C PRO A 145 -1.72 28.85 -8.22
N LEU A 146 -1.72 29.48 -9.39
CA LEU A 146 -2.94 30.01 -10.02
C LEU A 146 -3.70 28.94 -10.80
N GLN A 147 -2.98 27.95 -11.33
CA GLN A 147 -3.52 26.87 -12.15
C GLN A 147 -2.98 25.52 -11.65
N PRO A 148 -3.61 24.92 -10.64
CA PRO A 148 -3.09 23.72 -9.98
C PRO A 148 -2.94 22.50 -10.89
N TRP A 149 -3.58 22.48 -12.06
CA TRP A 149 -3.45 21.42 -13.07
C TRP A 149 -2.26 21.61 -14.03
N LYS A 150 -1.57 22.76 -14.00
CA LYS A 150 -0.44 23.06 -14.87
C LYS A 150 0.88 22.87 -14.13
N ALA A 151 1.73 21.98 -14.61
CA ALA A 151 3.08 21.77 -14.07
C ALA A 151 4.03 22.91 -14.50
N ARG A 152 4.73 23.52 -13.54
CA ARG A 152 5.82 24.48 -13.78
C ARG A 152 7.15 23.77 -13.95
N ALA A 153 7.39 22.77 -13.11
CA ALA A 153 8.55 21.90 -13.15
C ALA A 153 8.14 20.52 -12.64
N ALA A 154 8.82 19.48 -13.09
CA ALA A 154 8.57 18.12 -12.66
C ALA A 154 9.87 17.32 -12.57
N ILE A 155 9.92 16.35 -11.67
CA ILE A 155 11.01 15.39 -11.56
C ILE A 155 10.44 13.98 -11.67
N ARG A 156 11.08 13.14 -12.47
CA ARG A 156 10.90 11.68 -12.44
C ARG A 156 12.22 11.07 -12.02
N TRP A 157 12.19 10.33 -10.92
CA TRP A 157 13.32 9.66 -10.35
C TRP A 157 13.07 8.15 -10.35
N TRP A 158 14.08 7.38 -10.74
CA TRP A 158 14.04 5.92 -10.64
C TRP A 158 15.42 5.37 -10.33
N ARG A 159 15.43 4.15 -9.79
CA ARG A 159 16.63 3.36 -9.55
C ARG A 159 16.73 2.27 -10.59
N ASP A 160 17.86 2.20 -11.27
CA ASP A 160 18.24 1.03 -12.04
C ASP A 160 19.11 0.13 -11.14
N SER A 161 18.56 -1.02 -10.75
CA SER A 161 19.26 -1.98 -9.89
C SER A 161 20.39 -2.71 -10.60
N ASP A 162 20.30 -2.87 -11.92
CA ASP A 162 21.29 -3.60 -12.71
C ASP A 162 22.48 -2.68 -13.02
N ALA A 163 22.22 -1.39 -13.23
CA ALA A 163 23.25 -0.37 -13.42
C ALA A 163 23.79 0.23 -12.10
N GLU A 164 23.26 -0.18 -10.94
CA GLU A 164 23.59 0.39 -9.62
C GLU A 164 23.58 1.94 -9.62
N THR A 165 22.65 2.52 -10.37
CA THR A 165 22.61 3.96 -10.65
C THR A 165 21.19 4.47 -10.50
N ASP A 166 21.05 5.59 -9.80
CA ASP A 166 19.80 6.35 -9.75
C ASP A 166 19.81 7.40 -10.86
N PHE A 167 18.68 7.54 -11.55
CA PHE A 167 18.47 8.52 -12.61
C PHE A 167 17.35 9.46 -12.23
N ALA A 168 17.50 10.75 -12.55
CA ALA A 168 16.47 11.74 -12.39
C ALA A 168 16.36 12.60 -13.65
N ILE A 169 15.18 12.61 -14.26
CA ILE A 169 14.85 13.59 -15.32
C ILE A 169 14.12 14.75 -14.67
N VAL A 170 14.63 15.95 -14.88
CA VAL A 170 13.99 17.19 -14.44
C VAL A 170 13.52 17.97 -15.65
N TRP A 171 12.22 18.26 -15.68
CA TRP A 171 11.60 19.15 -16.65
C TRP A 171 11.33 20.52 -16.01
N CYS A 172 11.53 21.57 -16.78
CA CYS A 172 11.19 22.95 -16.45
C CYS A 172 10.49 23.61 -17.64
N GLN A 173 10.11 24.88 -17.52
CA GLN A 173 9.36 25.58 -18.57
C GLN A 173 10.12 25.78 -19.89
N ILE A 174 11.45 25.70 -19.84
CA ILE A 174 12.33 26.00 -20.97
C ILE A 174 12.96 24.73 -21.58
N GLY A 175 12.84 23.58 -20.91
CA GLY A 175 13.49 22.34 -21.34
C GLY A 175 13.65 21.30 -20.24
N TRP A 176 14.54 20.34 -20.46
CA TRP A 176 14.78 19.23 -19.53
C TRP A 176 16.25 18.82 -19.48
N GLN A 177 16.63 18.12 -18.41
CA GLN A 177 17.96 17.57 -18.23
C GLN A 177 17.90 16.24 -17.46
N LEU A 178 18.74 15.28 -17.85
CA LEU A 178 18.95 14.02 -17.14
C LEU A 178 20.13 14.14 -16.18
N PHE A 179 19.91 13.67 -14.95
CA PHE A 179 20.91 13.55 -13.91
C PHE A 179 21.07 12.08 -13.52
N SER A 180 22.27 11.71 -13.10
CA SER A 180 22.58 10.38 -12.57
C SER A 180 23.35 10.49 -11.26
N ARG A 181 23.29 9.43 -10.45
CA ARG A 181 24.14 9.26 -9.28
C ARG A 181 24.39 7.78 -9.03
N SER A 182 25.61 7.40 -8.66
CA SER A 182 25.93 6.02 -8.26
C SER A 182 25.29 5.69 -6.92
N VAL A 183 24.71 4.50 -6.78
CA VAL A 183 24.14 4.05 -5.50
C VAL A 183 24.49 2.59 -5.26
N TRP A 184 24.86 2.28 -4.01
CA TRP A 184 25.00 0.90 -3.61
C TRP A 184 23.62 0.23 -3.49
N VAL A 185 23.42 -0.87 -4.23
CA VAL A 185 22.19 -1.66 -4.21
C VAL A 185 22.40 -2.91 -3.37
N ASN A 186 21.53 -3.15 -2.40
CA ASN A 186 21.55 -4.39 -1.65
C ASN A 186 20.98 -5.53 -2.51
N PRO A 187 21.72 -6.63 -2.77
CA PRO A 187 21.22 -7.75 -3.58
C PRO A 187 19.90 -8.34 -3.07
N ALA A 188 19.64 -8.28 -1.77
CA ALA A 188 18.37 -8.74 -1.18
C ALA A 188 17.16 -7.88 -1.58
N GLU A 189 17.35 -6.58 -1.81
CA GLU A 189 16.28 -5.65 -2.20
C GLU A 189 15.83 -5.86 -3.65
N VAL A 190 16.76 -6.28 -4.53
CA VAL A 190 16.48 -6.63 -5.93
C VAL A 190 15.51 -7.82 -6.02
N VAL A 191 15.73 -8.85 -5.20
CA VAL A 191 14.87 -10.05 -5.15
C VAL A 191 13.47 -9.74 -4.63
N GLU A 192 13.38 -8.87 -3.63
CA GLU A 192 12.10 -8.49 -3.02
C GLU A 192 11.31 -7.46 -3.85
N ARG A 193 11.89 -6.89 -4.91
CA ARG A 193 11.32 -5.78 -5.70
C ARG A 193 10.82 -4.62 -4.83
N ARG A 194 11.49 -4.41 -3.70
CA ARG A 194 11.15 -3.38 -2.72
C ARG A 194 12.35 -2.47 -2.55
N ILE A 195 12.25 -1.26 -3.08
CA ILE A 195 13.24 -0.21 -2.83
C ILE A 195 13.01 0.29 -1.41
N ARG A 196 13.81 -0.22 -0.47
CA ARG A 196 13.83 0.26 0.93
C ARG A 196 14.84 1.41 0.98
N ASN A 197 14.45 2.56 1.52
CA ASN A 197 15.22 3.82 1.53
C ASN A 197 15.22 4.58 0.20
N ASN A 198 14.11 5.30 -0.04
CA ASN A 198 13.80 5.99 -1.27
C ASN A 198 14.15 7.50 -1.19
N ARG A 199 15.38 7.84 -0.75
CA ARG A 199 15.77 9.26 -0.58
C ARG A 199 16.33 9.82 -1.88
N ALA A 200 15.61 10.72 -2.54
CA ALA A 200 16.03 11.38 -3.77
C ALA A 200 16.93 12.59 -3.51
N SER A 201 16.77 13.32 -2.40
CA SER A 201 17.60 14.49 -2.08
C SER A 201 19.04 14.05 -1.82
N SER A 202 19.98 14.62 -2.56
CA SER A 202 21.42 14.41 -2.39
C SER A 202 22.17 15.56 -3.05
N ASP A 203 23.37 15.84 -2.57
CA ASP A 203 24.30 16.77 -3.22
C ASP A 203 25.18 16.06 -4.27
N GLN A 204 24.98 14.75 -4.47
CA GLN A 204 25.81 13.88 -5.33
C GLN A 204 25.19 13.61 -6.70
N TRP A 205 24.36 14.51 -7.21
CA TRP A 205 23.78 14.36 -8.55
C TRP A 205 24.71 14.94 -9.60
N ASP A 206 25.07 14.12 -10.59
CA ASP A 206 25.86 14.54 -11.74
C ASP A 206 24.95 14.73 -12.95
N ALA A 207 25.28 15.71 -13.81
CA ALA A 207 24.58 15.90 -15.08
C ALA A 207 24.97 14.78 -16.06
N ALA A 208 24.03 13.87 -16.35
CA ALA A 208 24.23 12.78 -17.30
C ALA A 208 24.09 13.27 -18.75
N THR A 209 23.28 14.32 -18.97
CA THR A 209 23.15 14.99 -20.27
C THR A 209 23.37 16.49 -20.13
N GLU A 210 23.68 17.13 -21.26
CA GLU A 210 23.56 18.57 -21.37
C GLU A 210 22.08 19.00 -21.23
N PHE A 211 21.88 20.27 -20.90
CA PHE A 211 20.55 20.84 -20.79
C PHE A 211 19.92 21.00 -22.18
N VAL A 212 18.79 20.33 -22.40
CA VAL A 212 18.06 20.35 -23.67
C VAL A 212 16.98 21.42 -23.62
N ILE A 213 17.12 22.48 -24.41
CA ILE A 213 16.14 23.56 -24.54
C ILE A 213 15.10 23.15 -25.58
N THR A 214 13.85 22.95 -25.14
CA THR A 214 12.73 22.62 -26.03
C THR A 214 11.82 23.84 -26.28
N GLY A 215 11.83 24.83 -25.37
CA GLY A 215 10.87 25.93 -25.39
C GLY A 215 9.45 25.54 -24.99
N GLU A 216 9.25 24.28 -24.59
CA GLU A 216 7.97 23.73 -24.14
C GLU A 216 8.02 23.43 -22.64
N GLY A 217 6.86 23.54 -21.99
CA GLY A 217 6.73 23.21 -20.57
C GLY A 217 6.84 21.71 -20.29
N PRO A 218 6.86 21.32 -18.99
CA PRO A 218 6.91 19.91 -18.62
C PRO A 218 5.77 19.11 -19.27
N PRO A 219 6.05 17.97 -19.92
CA PRO A 219 5.03 17.18 -20.61
C PRO A 219 4.32 16.25 -19.62
N VAL A 220 3.84 16.84 -18.52
CA VAL A 220 3.29 16.14 -17.35
C VAL A 220 1.90 16.67 -17.08
N VAL A 221 0.94 15.75 -17.09
CA VAL A 221 -0.43 16.02 -16.65
C VAL A 221 -0.57 15.55 -15.22
N VAL A 222 -0.97 16.45 -14.33
CA VAL A 222 -1.20 16.15 -12.91
C VAL A 222 -2.66 15.77 -12.70
N LEU A 223 -2.89 14.55 -12.22
CA LEU A 223 -4.21 14.07 -11.82
C LEU A 223 -4.31 14.17 -10.30
N ASN A 224 -5.17 15.06 -9.82
CA ASN A 224 -5.41 15.25 -8.40
C ASN A 224 -6.78 14.69 -8.02
N ASN A 225 -6.79 13.90 -6.95
CA ASN A 225 -8.01 13.49 -6.32
C ASN A 225 -8.65 14.69 -5.59
N PRO A 226 -9.99 14.75 -5.49
CA PRO A 226 -10.66 15.76 -4.68
C PRO A 226 -10.11 15.79 -3.26
N LEU A 227 -10.06 16.98 -2.66
CA LEU A 227 -9.56 17.22 -1.30
C LEU A 227 -8.06 16.90 -1.07
N GLY A 228 -7.32 16.47 -2.10
CA GLY A 228 -5.89 16.18 -1.98
C GLY A 228 -5.58 14.97 -1.07
N MET A 229 -6.54 14.05 -0.93
CA MET A 229 -6.42 12.81 -0.15
C MET A 229 -6.71 11.58 -1.00
N GLY A 230 -6.12 10.44 -0.65
CA GLY A 230 -6.53 9.14 -1.20
C GLY A 230 -7.93 8.76 -0.69
N GLU A 231 -8.65 7.92 -1.43
CA GLU A 231 -10.05 7.55 -1.10
C GLU A 231 -10.19 6.88 0.28
N PHE A 232 -9.21 6.08 0.68
CA PHE A 232 -9.21 5.40 1.98
C PHE A 232 -8.49 6.20 3.08
N GLU A 233 -7.83 7.31 2.74
CA GLU A 233 -7.01 8.09 3.66
C GLU A 233 -7.82 8.71 4.83
N PRO A 234 -9.05 9.22 4.62
CA PRO A 234 -9.91 9.65 5.73
C PRO A 234 -10.33 8.52 6.68
N HIS A 235 -10.17 7.26 6.26
CA HIS A 235 -10.64 6.07 6.99
C HIS A 235 -9.51 5.22 7.56
N LEU A 236 -8.26 5.71 7.58
CA LEU A 236 -7.10 4.97 8.08
C LEU A 236 -7.29 4.52 9.52
N ASP A 237 -7.83 5.38 10.38
CA ASP A 237 -8.05 5.07 11.79
C ASP A 237 -9.11 3.98 11.96
N THR A 238 -10.21 4.05 11.20
CA THR A 238 -11.25 3.01 11.18
C THR A 238 -10.70 1.67 10.70
N ILE A 239 -9.90 1.67 9.63
CA ILE A 239 -9.25 0.44 9.13
C ILE A 239 -8.28 -0.13 10.19
N THR A 240 -7.55 0.75 10.89
CA THR A 240 -6.62 0.35 11.95
C THR A 240 -7.35 -0.24 13.14
N ARG A 241 -8.46 0.38 13.56
CA ARG A 241 -9.36 -0.12 14.61
C ARG A 241 -9.89 -1.50 14.28
N ILE A 242 -10.36 -1.73 13.06
CA ILE A 242 -10.84 -3.05 12.60
C ILE A 242 -9.73 -4.09 12.69
N ASN A 243 -8.53 -3.79 12.17
CA ASN A 243 -7.41 -4.71 12.21
C ASN A 243 -6.96 -5.01 13.65
N ALA A 244 -7.00 -4.01 14.54
CA ALA A 244 -6.71 -4.18 15.97
C ALA A 244 -7.75 -5.06 16.66
N GLY A 245 -9.05 -4.85 16.42
CA GLY A 245 -10.11 -5.70 16.99
C GLY A 245 -10.03 -7.16 16.53
N ILE A 246 -9.66 -7.41 15.26
CA ILE A 246 -9.40 -8.77 14.76
C ILE A 246 -8.18 -9.38 15.46
N LEU A 247 -7.13 -8.60 15.70
CA LEU A 247 -5.94 -9.02 16.43
C LEU A 247 -6.28 -9.37 17.88
N GLU A 248 -6.95 -8.50 18.61
CA GLU A 248 -7.36 -8.73 20.00
C GLU A 248 -8.23 -9.97 20.12
N ARG A 249 -9.23 -10.13 19.24
CA ARG A 249 -10.06 -11.35 19.20
C ARG A 249 -9.21 -12.60 19.01
N ARG A 250 -8.25 -12.56 18.07
CA ARG A 250 -7.35 -13.69 17.81
C ARG A 250 -6.49 -14.02 19.02
N VAL A 251 -5.98 -13.00 19.71
CA VAL A 251 -5.16 -13.15 20.92
C VAL A 251 -5.99 -13.76 22.04
N THR A 252 -7.21 -13.26 22.27
CA THR A 252 -8.13 -13.83 23.25
C THR A 252 -8.45 -15.29 22.92
N SER A 253 -8.78 -15.61 21.67
CA SER A 253 -9.02 -17.01 21.27
C SER A 253 -7.80 -17.90 21.45
N ALA A 254 -6.59 -17.39 21.19
CA ALA A 254 -5.35 -18.13 21.41
C ALA A 254 -5.09 -18.36 22.90
N MET A 255 -5.24 -17.34 23.74
CA MET A 255 -5.12 -17.48 25.20
C MET A 255 -6.15 -18.46 25.77
N GLN A 256 -7.37 -18.47 25.23
CA GLN A 256 -8.43 -19.40 25.63
C GLN A 256 -8.17 -20.84 25.18
N ALA A 257 -7.46 -21.05 24.05
CA ALA A 257 -7.04 -22.37 23.62
C ALA A 257 -6.02 -22.99 24.62
N TRP A 258 -5.24 -22.15 25.29
CA TRP A 258 -4.35 -22.54 26.39
C TRP A 258 -4.90 -22.05 27.72
N ARG A 259 -5.99 -22.69 28.18
CA ARG A 259 -6.60 -22.39 29.47
C ARG A 259 -5.56 -22.36 30.57
N GLN A 260 -5.54 -21.27 31.34
CA GLN A 260 -4.64 -21.15 32.46
C GLN A 260 -5.17 -22.00 33.60
N ARG A 261 -4.32 -22.91 34.07
CA ARG A 261 -4.58 -23.78 35.20
C ARG A 261 -3.68 -23.33 36.33
N ALA A 262 -4.28 -22.95 37.45
CA ALA A 262 -3.55 -22.59 38.65
C ALA A 262 -3.91 -23.58 39.76
N LEU A 263 -2.90 -24.04 40.48
CA LEU A 263 -3.07 -24.85 41.67
C LEU A 263 -3.05 -23.92 42.87
N THR A 264 -4.15 -23.86 43.60
CA THR A 264 -4.25 -23.11 44.85
C THR A 264 -4.15 -24.08 46.01
N GLY A 265 -2.98 -24.09 46.65
CA GLY A 265 -2.62 -24.98 47.76
C GLY A 265 -1.10 -25.09 47.88
N GLY A 266 -0.57 -25.16 49.10
CA GLY A 266 0.87 -25.32 49.32
C GLY A 266 1.35 -26.65 48.76
N LEU A 267 1.98 -26.64 47.58
CA LEU A 267 2.51 -27.83 46.94
C LEU A 267 3.58 -28.48 47.86
N PRO A 268 3.46 -29.78 48.18
CA PRO A 268 4.50 -30.51 48.89
C PRO A 268 5.81 -30.45 48.08
N GLN A 269 6.91 -30.04 48.71
CA GLN A 269 8.21 -29.99 48.04
C GLN A 269 8.85 -31.37 47.86
N LYS A 270 8.35 -32.39 48.56
CA LYS A 270 8.94 -33.74 48.62
C LYS A 270 7.88 -34.84 48.48
N ASP A 271 8.25 -35.92 47.80
CA ASP A 271 7.46 -37.15 47.72
C ASP A 271 7.47 -37.95 49.04
N ALA A 272 6.75 -39.08 49.08
CA ALA A 272 6.70 -39.98 50.24
C ALA A 272 8.05 -40.67 50.54
N GLU A 273 9.02 -40.55 49.64
CA GLU A 273 10.34 -41.21 49.67
C GLU A 273 11.49 -40.19 49.93
N GLY A 274 11.17 -38.90 50.03
CA GLY A 274 12.10 -37.81 50.39
C GLY A 274 12.78 -37.11 49.22
N ASN A 275 12.42 -37.39 47.97
CA ASN A 275 12.98 -36.74 46.78
C ASN A 275 12.25 -35.43 46.46
N ASP A 276 12.99 -34.44 45.94
CA ASP A 276 12.41 -33.17 45.49
C ASP A 276 11.57 -33.41 44.23
N ILE A 277 10.29 -33.03 44.28
CA ILE A 277 9.37 -33.18 43.15
C ILE A 277 9.60 -32.02 42.17
N ASP A 278 10.06 -32.32 40.97
CA ASP A 278 10.08 -31.36 39.88
C ASP A 278 8.68 -31.19 39.28
N TRP A 279 7.92 -30.26 39.86
CA TRP A 279 6.58 -29.92 39.39
C TRP A 279 6.56 -29.35 37.96
N ALA A 280 7.68 -28.81 37.45
CA ALA A 280 7.71 -28.19 36.11
C ALA A 280 7.59 -29.24 34.97
N SER A 281 8.15 -30.44 35.15
CA SER A 281 8.05 -31.54 34.17
C SER A 281 6.74 -32.32 34.26
N VAL A 282 6.12 -32.40 35.44
CA VAL A 282 4.80 -33.05 35.64
C VAL A 282 3.66 -32.23 35.02
N PHE A 283 3.81 -30.89 34.99
CA PHE A 283 2.81 -29.97 34.43
C PHE A 283 3.05 -29.58 32.97
N GLU A 284 3.89 -30.29 32.22
CA GLU A 284 4.03 -30.03 30.78
C GLU A 284 2.68 -30.21 30.07
N PRO A 285 2.15 -29.18 29.38
CA PRO A 285 0.86 -29.25 28.73
C PRO A 285 0.96 -30.08 27.44
N ALA A 286 0.81 -31.40 27.57
CA ALA A 286 0.67 -32.31 26.43
C ALA A 286 -0.82 -32.63 26.17
N PRO A 287 -1.27 -32.73 24.91
CA PRO A 287 -2.63 -33.17 24.60
C PRO A 287 -2.85 -34.60 25.12
N GLY A 288 -3.62 -34.75 26.20
CA GLY A 288 -3.92 -36.04 26.83
C GLY A 288 -3.19 -36.36 28.14
N ALA A 289 -2.45 -35.42 28.74
CA ALA A 289 -1.88 -35.62 30.07
C ALA A 289 -2.96 -35.59 31.16
N LEU A 290 -3.09 -36.71 31.90
CA LEU A 290 -3.88 -36.80 33.13
C LEU A 290 -2.97 -36.42 34.31
N TRP A 291 -3.39 -35.48 35.14
CA TRP A 291 -2.62 -35.03 36.30
C TRP A 291 -3.22 -35.65 37.57
N ASP A 292 -2.44 -36.46 38.29
CA ASP A 292 -2.80 -36.93 39.62
C ASP A 292 -2.49 -35.83 40.65
N ILE A 293 -3.55 -35.17 41.12
CA ILE A 293 -3.45 -34.06 42.07
C ILE A 293 -3.55 -34.61 43.50
N PRO A 294 -2.62 -34.26 44.42
CA PRO A 294 -2.69 -34.64 45.82
C PRO A 294 -3.98 -34.14 46.51
N ALA A 295 -4.48 -34.89 47.48
CA ALA A 295 -5.70 -34.55 48.22
C ALA A 295 -5.57 -33.19 48.93
N GLY A 296 -6.50 -32.27 48.66
CA GLY A 296 -6.57 -30.94 49.29
C GLY A 296 -6.08 -29.77 48.43
N ILE A 297 -5.71 -29.99 47.17
CA ILE A 297 -5.34 -28.94 46.22
C ILE A 297 -6.51 -28.65 45.28
N GLU A 298 -6.98 -27.41 45.24
CA GLU A 298 -8.00 -26.98 44.30
C GLU A 298 -7.35 -26.59 42.96
N LEU A 299 -7.86 -27.18 41.87
CA LEU A 299 -7.52 -26.81 40.52
C LEU A 299 -8.46 -25.68 40.08
N TRP A 300 -7.94 -24.48 39.94
CA TRP A 300 -8.66 -23.39 39.31
C TRP A 300 -8.37 -23.40 37.81
N GLU A 301 -9.42 -23.46 36.99
CA GLU A 301 -9.35 -23.32 35.54
C GLU A 301 -9.98 -21.99 35.15
N SER A 302 -9.31 -21.21 34.31
CA SER A 302 -9.88 -19.96 33.78
C SER A 302 -11.15 -20.22 32.99
N ASP A 303 -12.23 -19.48 33.28
CA ASP A 303 -13.50 -19.59 32.55
C ASP A 303 -13.37 -19.22 31.07
N ALA A 304 -14.21 -19.87 30.26
CA ALA A 304 -14.34 -19.57 28.84
C ALA A 304 -14.89 -18.16 28.64
N THR A 305 -14.09 -17.25 28.07
CA THR A 305 -14.56 -15.89 27.75
C THR A 305 -15.41 -15.91 26.48
N ASP A 306 -16.58 -15.27 26.51
CA ASP A 306 -17.43 -15.11 25.33
C ASP A 306 -16.82 -14.11 24.34
N ILE A 307 -16.49 -14.59 23.13
CA ILE A 307 -15.91 -13.76 22.06
C ILE A 307 -16.95 -13.13 21.12
N ARG A 308 -18.26 -13.42 21.30
CA ARG A 308 -19.32 -12.86 20.45
C ARG A 308 -19.36 -11.33 20.46
N PRO A 309 -19.21 -10.62 21.60
CA PRO A 309 -19.20 -9.16 21.60
C PRO A 309 -18.09 -8.55 20.73
N LEU A 310 -16.90 -9.17 20.72
CA LEU A 310 -15.78 -8.75 19.87
C LEU A 310 -16.06 -8.97 18.38
N LEU A 311 -16.75 -10.06 18.04
CA LEU A 311 -17.16 -10.34 16.66
C LEU A 311 -18.23 -9.34 16.18
N GLU A 312 -19.17 -8.98 17.04
CA GLU A 312 -20.23 -8.01 16.72
C GLU A 312 -19.66 -6.61 16.54
N GLY A 313 -18.75 -6.16 17.42
CA GLY A 313 -18.06 -4.87 17.26
C GLY A 313 -17.35 -4.74 15.91
N VAL A 314 -16.58 -5.77 15.50
CA VAL A 314 -15.91 -5.77 14.17
C VAL A 314 -16.91 -5.72 13.01
N LYS A 315 -18.09 -6.35 13.14
CA LYS A 315 -19.14 -6.29 12.10
C LYS A 315 -19.73 -4.90 11.97
N ASP A 316 -19.96 -4.22 13.09
CA ASP A 316 -20.50 -2.86 13.11
C ASP A 316 -19.49 -1.84 12.57
N ASP A 317 -18.21 -1.97 12.94
CA ASP A 317 -17.14 -1.16 12.36
C ASP A 317 -17.04 -1.33 10.83
N LEU A 318 -17.19 -2.56 10.33
CA LEU A 318 -17.21 -2.83 8.88
C LEU A 318 -18.42 -2.21 8.18
N ARG A 319 -19.57 -2.14 8.86
CA ARG A 319 -20.78 -1.47 8.33
C ARG A 319 -20.56 0.03 8.25
N GLU A 320 -20.08 0.66 9.32
CA GLU A 320 -19.75 2.08 9.37
C GLU A 320 -18.76 2.45 8.25
N LEU A 321 -17.68 1.66 8.09
CA LEU A 321 -16.70 1.88 7.03
C LEU A 321 -17.33 1.80 5.63
N SER A 322 -18.22 0.83 5.41
CA SER A 322 -18.90 0.64 4.12
C SER A 322 -19.84 1.81 3.80
N GLU A 323 -20.57 2.30 4.80
CA GLU A 323 -21.44 3.46 4.68
C GLU A 323 -20.65 4.73 4.36
N MET A 324 -19.58 5.00 5.10
CA MET A 324 -18.78 6.22 4.95
C MET A 324 -17.96 6.26 3.65
N SER A 325 -17.43 5.12 3.21
CA SER A 325 -16.63 5.02 1.97
C SER A 325 -17.49 4.85 0.71
N ALA A 326 -18.82 4.82 0.84
CA ALA A 326 -19.76 4.49 -0.24
C ALA A 326 -19.40 3.18 -0.99
N THR A 327 -18.73 2.27 -0.30
CA THR A 327 -18.37 0.96 -0.85
C THR A 327 -19.42 -0.06 -0.45
N PRO A 328 -19.92 -0.88 -1.39
CA PRO A 328 -20.90 -1.90 -1.02
C PRO A 328 -20.26 -2.85 0.00
N PHE A 329 -20.93 -3.03 1.15
CA PHE A 329 -20.52 -3.98 2.16
C PHE A 329 -20.22 -5.34 1.49
N PRO A 330 -19.08 -5.99 1.77
CA PRO A 330 -18.81 -7.31 1.25
C PRO A 330 -19.81 -8.29 1.86
N ARG A 331 -20.97 -8.47 1.21
CA ARG A 331 -21.73 -9.70 1.35
C ARG A 331 -20.87 -10.82 0.77
N CYS A 332 -20.10 -11.48 1.62
CA CYS A 332 -19.81 -12.89 1.42
C CYS A 332 -21.15 -13.58 1.08
N PHE A 333 -21.16 -14.36 0.01
CA PHE A 333 -22.32 -14.93 -0.69
C PHE A 333 -23.02 -14.02 -1.71
N ARG A 334 -22.29 -13.61 -2.75
CA ARG A 334 -22.88 -13.65 -4.10
C ARG A 334 -23.07 -15.13 -4.45
N VAL A 335 -24.21 -15.70 -4.10
CA VAL A 335 -24.65 -16.97 -4.70
C VAL A 335 -24.70 -16.68 -6.20
N LEU A 336 -23.77 -17.27 -6.94
CA LEU A 336 -23.84 -17.32 -8.39
C LEU A 336 -25.09 -18.17 -8.71
N ARG A 337 -26.27 -17.53 -8.77
CA ARG A 337 -27.41 -18.13 -9.46
C ARG A 337 -27.02 -18.13 -10.93
N ILE A 338 -26.45 -19.25 -11.38
CA ILE A 338 -26.44 -19.61 -12.79
C ILE A 338 -27.90 -19.89 -13.16
N SER A 339 -28.66 -18.83 -13.37
CA SER A 339 -30.00 -18.93 -13.93
C SER A 339 -29.89 -18.88 -15.44
N ARG A 340 -29.95 -20.08 -16.03
CA ARG A 340 -30.43 -20.39 -17.38
C ARG A 340 -29.52 -20.00 -18.56
N LEU A 341 -28.80 -21.00 -19.06
CA LEU A 341 -28.54 -21.20 -20.49
C LEU A 341 -29.31 -22.46 -20.93
N PRO A 342 -30.47 -22.35 -21.58
CA PRO A 342 -31.05 -23.42 -22.36
C PRO A 342 -31.20 -22.93 -23.80
N ALA A 343 -30.13 -23.01 -24.57
CA ALA A 343 -30.20 -22.89 -26.03
C ALA A 343 -28.93 -23.51 -26.60
N LEU A 344 -28.90 -24.84 -26.70
CA LEU A 344 -28.05 -25.60 -27.63
C LEU A 344 -28.41 -27.10 -27.57
N LEU A 345 -29.70 -27.40 -27.75
CA LEU A 345 -30.20 -28.73 -28.13
C LEU A 345 -31.57 -28.52 -28.79
N ARG A 346 -31.53 -28.07 -30.05
CA ARG A 346 -32.47 -28.39 -31.13
C ARG A 346 -31.90 -27.88 -32.45
#